data_AF-A0A1I0YHT3-F1
#
_entry.id   AF-A0A1I0YHT3-F1
#
_cell.length_a   1.000
_cell.length_b   1.000
_cell.length_c   1.000
_cell.angle_alpha   90.00
_cell.angle_beta   90.00
_cell.angle_gamma   90.00
#
_symmetry.space_group_name_H-M   'P 1'
#
loop_
_entity.id
_entity.type
_entity.pdbx_description
1 polymer ?
#
loop_
_entity_poly.entity_id
_entity_poly.type
_entity_poly.pdbx_seq_one_letter_code
_entity_poly.pdbx_strand_id
1 'polypeptide(L)' 'MRVSDEVAGSLFCYVDIEERILTRHPLRTIRAVVNDALRSLDDDFDRL' A
#
# COMPACT_ATOMS: atom_id res chain seq x y z
N MET A 1 2.83 10.80 6.46
CA MET A 1 4.02 9.97 6.15
C MET A 1 3.68 8.48 6.20
N ARG A 2 3.24 7.90 5.07
CA ARG A 2 3.13 6.44 4.95
C ARG A 2 4.53 5.88 4.68
N VAL A 3 4.91 4.84 5.40
CA VAL A 3 6.07 4.02 5.03
C VAL A 3 5.66 3.28 3.76
N SER A 4 6.41 3.45 2.66
CA SER A 4 6.16 2.73 1.40
C SER A 4 6.05 1.23 1.68
N ASP A 5 5.16 0.53 0.98
CA ASP A 5 4.98 -0.93 1.15
C ASP A 5 6.33 -1.68 1.00
N GLU A 6 7.22 -1.14 0.15
CA GLU A 6 8.63 -1.54 -0.04
C GLU A 6 9.44 -1.58 1.28
N VAL A 7 9.16 -0.67 2.20
CA VAL A 7 9.85 -0.53 3.49
C VAL A 7 9.15 -1.34 4.59
N ALA A 8 7.85 -1.62 4.45
CA ALA A 8 7.11 -2.46 5.41
C ALA A 8 7.62 -3.91 5.43
N GLY A 9 8.13 -4.43 4.30
CA GLY A 9 8.81 -5.73 4.23
C GLY A 9 10.24 -5.76 4.78
N SER A 10 10.82 -4.60 5.11
CA SER A 10 12.24 -4.49 5.50
C SER A 10 12.50 -4.64 7.00
N LEU A 11 11.49 -4.44 7.86
CA LEU A 11 11.70 -4.32 9.31
C LEU A 11 11.68 -5.67 10.04
N PHE A 12 11.10 -6.69 9.41
CA PHE A 12 11.15 -8.09 9.81
C PHE A 12 11.07 -8.87 8.50
N CYS A 13 11.92 -9.88 8.27
CA CYS A 13 11.98 -10.72 7.05
C CYS A 13 10.70 -11.54 6.77
N TYR A 14 9.53 -10.91 6.82
CA TYR A 14 8.34 -11.42 6.19
C TYR A 14 8.50 -11.21 4.70
N VAL A 15 8.33 -12.30 3.95
CA VAL A 15 8.07 -12.23 2.52
C VAL A 15 7.07 -11.10 2.26
N ASP A 16 7.38 -10.28 1.27
CA ASP A 16 6.53 -9.18 0.85
C ASP A 16 5.09 -9.72 0.65
N ILE A 17 4.14 -9.11 1.34
CA ILE A 17 2.75 -9.58 1.34
C ILE A 17 2.17 -9.54 -0.09
N GLU A 18 2.66 -8.66 -0.95
CA GLU A 18 2.25 -8.57 -2.35
C GLU A 18 2.81 -9.70 -3.21
N GLU A 19 4.00 -10.20 -2.90
CA GLU A 19 4.59 -11.38 -3.56
C GLU A 19 3.75 -12.64 -3.33
N ARG A 20 3.01 -12.69 -2.22
CA ARG A 20 2.07 -13.78 -1.91
C ARG A 20 0.74 -13.68 -2.65
N ILE A 21 0.43 -12.52 -3.21
CA ILE A 21 -0.85 -12.25 -3.87
C ILE A 21 -0.66 -12.43 -5.37
N LEU A 22 -1.29 -13.48 -5.92
CA LEU A 22 -1.31 -13.76 -7.37
C LEU A 22 -1.70 -12.51 -8.16
N THR A 23 -1.10 -12.34 -9.35
CA THR A 23 -1.30 -11.15 -10.20
C THR A 23 -2.77 -10.87 -10.55
N ARG A 24 -3.60 -11.92 -10.67
CA ARG A 24 -5.03 -11.81 -10.98
C ARG A 24 -5.92 -11.77 -9.74
N HIS A 25 -5.36 -11.67 -8.54
CA HIS A 25 -6.12 -11.73 -7.32
C HIS A 25 -6.92 -10.41 -7.10
N PRO A 26 -8.21 -10.48 -6.72
CA PRO A 26 -9.05 -9.29 -6.51
C PRO A 26 -8.50 -8.28 -5.50
N LEU A 27 -7.69 -8.74 -4.54
CA LEU A 27 -7.05 -7.85 -3.55
C LEU A 27 -6.12 -6.80 -4.19
N ARG A 28 -5.51 -7.09 -5.35
CA ARG A 28 -4.69 -6.09 -6.05
C ARG A 28 -5.54 -4.93 -6.55
N THR A 29 -6.73 -5.21 -7.06
CA THR A 29 -7.70 -4.19 -7.48
C THR A 29 -8.19 -3.37 -6.30
N ILE A 30 -8.54 -4.03 -5.19
CA ILE A 30 -8.98 -3.33 -3.97
C ILE A 30 -7.87 -2.41 -3.45
N ARG A 31 -6.62 -2.88 -3.43
CA ARG A 31 -5.48 -2.07 -2.99
C ARG A 31 -5.27 -0.83 -3.87
N ALA A 32 -5.40 -0.97 -5.19
CA ALA A 32 -5.30 0.16 -6.10
C ALA A 32 -6.35 1.25 -5.77
N VAL A 33 -7.62 0.85 -5.61
CA VAL A 33 -8.71 1.79 -5.27
C VAL A 33 -8.45 2.48 -3.93
N VAL A 34 -8.03 1.74 -2.92
CA VAL A 34 -7.74 2.31 -1.59
C VAL A 34 -6.55 3.27 -1.65
N ASN A 35 -5.48 2.92 -2.38
CA ASN A 35 -4.32 3.79 -2.53
C ASN A 35 -4.64 5.08 -3.30
N ASP A 36 -5.51 5.02 -4.32
CA ASP A 36 -5.99 6.21 -5.02
C ASP A 36 -6.80 7.12 -4.10
N ALA A 37 -7.71 6.54 -3.31
CA ALA A 37 -8.48 7.30 -2.32
C ALA A 37 -7.57 7.94 -1.26
N LEU A 38 -6.59 7.20 -0.74
CA LEU A 38 -5.64 7.73 0.24
C LEU A 38 -4.77 8.84 -0.35
N ARG A 39 -4.31 8.70 -1.59
CA ARG A 39 -3.55 9.75 -2.28
C ARG A 39 -4.37 11.03 -2.43
N SER A 40 -5.67 10.92 -2.69
CA SER A 40 -6.54 12.10 -2.76
C SER A 40 -6.69 12.83 -1.43
N LEU A 41 -6.48 12.14 -0.31
CA LEU A 41 -6.56 12.71 1.04
C LEU A 41 -5.20 13.21 1.56
N ASP A 42 -4.09 12.86 0.90
CA ASP A 42 -2.73 13.17 1.36
C ASP A 42 -2.51 14.70 1.42
N ASP A 43 -2.98 15.44 0.43
CA ASP A 43 -2.94 16.92 0.40
C ASP A 43 -3.70 17.56 1.56
N ASP A 44 -4.81 16.96 1.99
CA ASP A 44 -5.60 17.43 3.12
C ASP A 44 -4.91 17.10 4.46
N PHE A 45 -4.23 15.95 4.54
CA PHE A 45 -3.43 15.59 5.71
C PHE A 45 -2.16 16.45 5.85
N ASP A 46 -1.51 16.85 4.75
CA ASP A 46 -0.32 17.70 4.76
C ASP A 46 -0.60 19.15 5.20
N ARG A 47 -1.87 19.56 5.22
CA ARG A 47 -2.31 20.88 5.67
C ARG A 47 -2.59 20.97 7.19
N LEU A 48 -2.52 19.85 7.91
CA LEU A 48 -2.73 19.75 9.36
C LEU A 48 -1.40 19.79 10.13
#